data_AF-A0A2X1RTY2-F1
#
_entry.id   AF-A0A2X1RTY2-F1
#
_cell.length_a   1.000
_cell.length_b   1.000
_cell.length_c   1.000
_cell.angle_alpha   90.00
_cell.angle_beta   90.00
_cell.angle_gamma   90.00
#
_symmetry.space_group_name_H-M   'P 1'
#
loop_
_entity.id
_entity.type
_entity.pdbx_description
1 polymer ?
#
loop_
_entity_poly.entity_id
_entity_poly.type
_entity_poly.pdbx_seq_one_letter_code
_entity_poly.pdbx_strand_id
1 'polypeptide(L)'
;MNLTQLKKWFTILTFVLTALLVTRTAIAETSPYVLMQQASDKLFSDIQANQSKIKQDPNYLRTIVRNDLLPYVNLEYAGSKVLGSYYKSTSTEQREKFFKTFGELIEQKYAQTLTNYSNQKIQIESEKELGDNNFCKYSRKYYSN
;
A
#
# COMPACT_ATOMS: atom_id res chain seq x y z
N MET A 1 -31.94 46.95 21.96
CA MET A 1 -31.27 45.70 22.40
C MET A 1 -30.02 46.08 23.19
N ASN A 2 -29.91 45.64 24.45
CA ASN A 2 -28.85 46.12 25.35
C ASN A 2 -27.49 45.47 25.02
N LEU A 3 -26.41 46.25 25.08
CA LEU A 3 -25.05 45.83 24.72
C LEU A 3 -24.58 44.57 25.49
N THR A 4 -25.07 44.39 26.71
CA THR A 4 -24.83 43.21 27.55
C THR A 4 -25.50 41.95 27.03
N GLN A 5 -26.66 42.07 26.38
CA GLN A 5 -27.35 40.94 25.75
C GLN A 5 -26.64 40.55 24.44
N LEU A 6 -26.23 41.52 23.61
CA LEU A 6 -25.49 41.24 22.38
C LEU A 6 -24.18 40.48 22.65
N LYS A 7 -23.43 40.88 23.70
CA LYS A 7 -22.19 40.20 24.10
C LYS A 7 -22.44 38.74 24.52
N LYS A 8 -23.50 38.46 25.28
CA LYS A 8 -23.87 37.08 25.68
C LYS A 8 -24.16 36.19 24.47
N TRP A 9 -24.90 36.71 23.50
CA TRP A 9 -25.23 35.98 22.28
C TRP A 9 -23.99 35.73 21.42
N PHE A 10 -23.08 36.70 21.36
CA PHE A 10 -21.80 36.54 20.69
C PHE A 10 -20.92 35.46 21.37
N THR A 11 -20.91 35.41 22.71
CA THR A 11 -20.18 34.38 23.46
C THR A 11 -20.76 32.98 23.22
N ILE A 12 -22.09 32.84 23.22
CA ILE A 12 -22.77 31.56 22.91
C ILE A 12 -22.46 31.13 21.48
N LEU A 13 -22.56 32.05 20.52
CA LEU A 13 -22.28 31.76 19.11
C LEU A 13 -20.83 31.31 18.91
N THR A 14 -19.88 31.98 19.57
CA THR A 14 -18.45 31.64 19.49
C THR A 14 -18.18 30.25 20.10
N PHE A 15 -18.85 29.91 21.21
CA PHE A 15 -18.72 28.60 21.86
C PHE A 15 -19.32 27.46 21.02
N VAL A 16 -20.43 27.71 20.32
CA VAL A 16 -21.02 26.73 19.40
C VAL A 16 -20.16 26.55 18.15
N LEU A 17 -19.53 27.63 17.64
CA LEU A 17 -18.66 27.55 16.46
C LEU A 17 -17.38 26.76 16.72
N THR A 18 -16.79 26.86 17.91
CA THR A 18 -15.58 26.10 18.28
C THR A 18 -15.86 24.61 18.50
N ALA A 19 -17.07 24.24 18.94
CA ALA A 19 -17.46 22.84 19.13
C ALA A 19 -17.54 22.04 17.81
N LEU A 20 -17.77 22.71 16.67
CA LEU A 20 -17.88 22.06 15.36
C LEU A 20 -16.52 21.78 14.68
N LEU A 21 -15.42 22.28 15.23
CA LEU A 21 -14.07 22.17 14.62
C LEU A 21 -13.26 20.96 15.13
N VAL A 22 -13.79 20.13 16.04
CA VAL A 22 -13.02 19.07 16.73
C VAL A 22 -13.42 17.64 16.34
N THR A 23 -14.10 17.42 15.22
CA THR A 23 -14.24 16.06 14.69
C THR A 23 -13.01 15.67 13.86
N ARG A 24 -11.89 15.40 14.53
CA ARG A 24 -10.83 14.61 13.90
C ARG A 24 -11.25 13.15 14.00
N THR A 25 -11.80 12.60 12.92
CA THR A 25 -11.91 11.15 12.79
C THR A 25 -10.49 10.59 12.84
N ALA A 26 -10.11 9.95 13.95
CA ALA A 26 -8.91 9.14 13.97
C ALA A 26 -9.14 8.00 12.97
N ILE A 27 -8.57 8.15 11.77
CA ILE A 27 -8.46 7.02 10.85
C ILE A 27 -7.54 6.06 11.57
N ALA A 28 -8.07 4.92 12.03
CA ALA A 28 -7.24 3.86 12.56
C ALA A 28 -6.23 3.50 11.47
N GLU A 29 -4.94 3.72 11.74
CA GLU A 29 -3.90 3.30 10.82
C GLU A 29 -4.00 1.77 10.69
N THR A 30 -4.30 1.30 9.48
CA THR A 30 -4.37 -0.14 9.21
C THR A 30 -3.00 -0.74 9.47
N SER A 31 -2.93 -1.70 10.38
CA SER A 31 -1.69 -2.41 10.68
C SER A 31 -1.06 -2.94 9.39
N PRO A 32 0.27 -2.82 9.20
CA PRO A 32 0.92 -3.34 8.00
C PRO A 32 0.82 -4.87 7.87
N TYR A 33 0.51 -5.62 8.94
CA TYR A 33 0.10 -7.03 8.84
C TYR A 33 -1.23 -7.19 8.09
N VAL A 34 -2.21 -6.36 8.43
CA VAL A 34 -3.53 -6.36 7.78
C VAL A 34 -3.42 -5.92 6.33
N LEU A 35 -2.61 -4.90 6.03
CA LEU A 35 -2.36 -4.46 4.64
C LEU A 35 -1.72 -5.57 3.81
N MET A 36 -0.75 -6.30 4.36
CA MET A 36 -0.11 -7.41 3.66
C MET A 36 -1.07 -8.56 3.39
N GLN A 37 -1.95 -8.87 4.35
CA GLN A 37 -2.99 -9.88 4.19
C GLN A 37 -3.98 -9.47 3.10
N GLN A 38 -4.49 -8.24 3.14
CA GLN A 38 -5.42 -7.69 2.15
C GLN A 38 -4.81 -7.69 0.74
N ALA A 39 -3.57 -7.23 0.60
CA ALA A 39 -2.86 -7.23 -0.69
C ALA A 39 -2.68 -8.66 -1.24
N SER A 40 -2.29 -9.60 -0.37
CA SER A 40 -2.14 -11.01 -0.75
C SER A 40 -3.47 -11.61 -1.18
N ASP A 41 -4.51 -11.49 -0.34
CA ASP A 41 -5.83 -12.05 -0.62
C ASP A 41 -6.41 -11.53 -1.93
N LYS A 42 -6.29 -10.21 -2.16
CA LYS A 42 -6.74 -9.59 -3.40
C LYS A 42 -5.97 -10.16 -4.60
N LEU A 43 -4.64 -10.14 -4.55
CA LEU A 43 -3.78 -10.63 -5.63
C LEU A 43 -4.13 -12.08 -6.01
N PHE A 44 -4.22 -12.98 -5.05
CA PHE A 44 -4.49 -14.40 -5.35
C PHE A 44 -5.94 -14.64 -5.77
N SER A 45 -6.91 -13.89 -5.21
CA SER A 45 -8.31 -13.94 -5.64
C SER A 45 -8.45 -13.50 -7.10
N ASP A 46 -7.81 -12.39 -7.50
CA ASP A 46 -7.90 -11.88 -8.87
C ASP A 46 -7.20 -12.81 -9.87
N ILE A 47 -6.08 -13.44 -9.49
CA ILE A 47 -5.45 -14.50 -10.29
C ILE A 47 -6.40 -15.68 -10.48
N GLN A 48 -7.07 -16.14 -9.42
CA GLN A 48 -7.99 -17.27 -9.48
C GLN A 48 -9.23 -16.96 -10.33
N ALA A 49 -9.82 -15.78 -10.16
CA ALA A 49 -11.02 -15.35 -10.88
C ALA A 49 -10.76 -15.12 -12.38
N ASN A 50 -9.52 -14.79 -12.77
CA ASN A 50 -9.19 -14.40 -14.14
C ASN A 50 -8.33 -15.43 -14.90
N GLN A 51 -8.27 -16.70 -14.46
CA GLN A 51 -7.48 -17.76 -15.11
C GLN A 51 -7.72 -17.86 -16.63
N SER A 52 -8.97 -17.72 -17.09
CA SER A 52 -9.27 -17.77 -18.53
C SER A 52 -8.62 -16.62 -19.31
N LYS A 53 -8.61 -15.40 -18.75
CA LYS A 53 -7.94 -14.24 -19.37
C LYS A 53 -6.42 -14.39 -19.35
N ILE A 54 -5.87 -14.89 -18.25
CA ILE A 54 -4.43 -15.16 -18.12
C ILE A 54 -3.96 -16.21 -19.15
N LYS A 55 -4.76 -17.25 -19.38
CA LYS A 55 -4.48 -18.27 -20.41
C LYS A 55 -4.53 -17.72 -21.84
N GLN A 56 -5.43 -16.78 -22.10
CA GLN A 56 -5.57 -16.14 -23.42
C GLN A 56 -4.49 -15.09 -23.67
N ASP A 57 -4.15 -14.30 -22.66
CA ASP A 57 -3.10 -13.29 -22.69
C ASP A 57 -2.27 -13.35 -21.39
N PRO A 58 -1.07 -13.95 -21.43
CA PRO A 58 -0.16 -13.98 -20.29
C PRO A 58 0.21 -12.59 -19.74
N ASN A 59 0.09 -11.51 -20.54
CA ASN A 59 0.32 -10.15 -20.05
C ASN A 59 -0.78 -9.66 -19.10
N TYR A 60 -1.96 -10.30 -19.09
CA TYR A 60 -3.03 -9.96 -18.16
C TYR A 60 -2.57 -10.13 -16.70
N LEU A 61 -1.74 -11.14 -16.42
CA LEU A 61 -1.18 -11.35 -15.09
C LEU A 61 -0.25 -10.20 -14.65
N ARG A 62 0.45 -9.55 -15.58
CA ARG A 62 1.23 -8.33 -15.28
C ARG A 62 0.33 -7.18 -14.84
N THR A 63 -0.87 -7.07 -15.43
CA THR A 63 -1.86 -6.06 -15.04
C THR A 63 -2.38 -6.31 -13.63
N ILE A 64 -2.64 -7.57 -13.27
CA ILE A 64 -3.01 -7.94 -11.90
C ILE A 64 -1.89 -7.56 -10.92
N VAL A 65 -0.63 -7.93 -11.22
CA VAL A 65 0.52 -7.55 -10.35
C VAL A 65 0.65 -6.03 -10.22
N ARG A 66 0.51 -5.29 -11.31
CA ARG A 66 0.55 -3.82 -11.29
C ARG A 66 -0.52 -3.23 -10.38
N ASN A 67 -1.73 -3.75 -10.42
CA ASN A 67 -2.86 -3.19 -9.69
C ASN A 67 -2.92 -3.65 -8.23
N ASP A 68 -2.44 -4.86 -7.94
CA ASP A 68 -2.70 -5.51 -6.65
C ASP A 68 -1.46 -5.58 -5.76
N LEU A 69 -0.26 -5.53 -6.36
CA LEU A 69 1.00 -5.58 -5.62
C LEU A 69 1.68 -4.21 -5.57
N LEU A 70 1.86 -3.54 -6.73
CA LEU A 70 2.67 -2.32 -6.79
C LEU A 70 2.17 -1.15 -5.93
N PRO A 71 0.86 -0.95 -5.66
CA PRO A 71 0.42 0.14 -4.76
C PRO A 71 0.99 0.03 -3.35
N TYR A 72 1.41 -1.17 -2.94
CA TYR A 72 2.00 -1.42 -1.62
C TYR A 72 3.54 -1.38 -1.64
N VAL A 73 4.16 -1.13 -2.80
CA VAL A 73 5.62 -1.11 -2.97
C VAL A 73 6.10 0.33 -3.17
N ASN A 74 6.98 0.79 -2.29
CA ASN A 74 7.68 2.05 -2.50
C ASN A 74 8.81 1.86 -3.53
N LEU A 75 8.48 2.06 -4.82
CA LEU A 75 9.41 1.87 -5.94
C LEU A 75 10.61 2.81 -5.90
N GLU A 76 10.42 4.06 -5.48
CA GLU A 76 11.52 5.02 -5.38
C GLU A 76 12.49 4.64 -4.27
N TYR A 77 11.97 4.24 -3.10
CA TYR A 77 12.81 3.78 -2.00
C TYR A 77 13.56 2.51 -2.38
N ALA A 78 12.86 1.48 -2.85
CA ALA A 78 13.48 0.22 -3.26
C ALA A 78 14.48 0.44 -4.40
N GLY A 79 14.10 1.22 -5.42
CA GLY A 79 14.96 1.58 -6.53
C GLY A 79 16.19 2.37 -6.09
N SER A 80 16.05 3.30 -5.13
CA SER A 80 17.21 4.04 -4.58
C SER A 80 18.20 3.11 -3.88
N LYS A 81 17.73 2.05 -3.22
CA LYS A 81 18.58 1.03 -2.62
C LYS A 81 19.32 0.21 -3.67
N VAL A 82 18.66 -0.10 -4.79
CA VAL A 82 19.30 -0.76 -5.95
C VAL A 82 20.37 0.12 -6.58
N LEU A 83 20.12 1.42 -6.74
CA LEU A 83 21.09 2.37 -7.29
C LEU A 83 22.29 2.61 -6.36
N GLY A 84 22.11 2.48 -5.05
CA GLY A 84 23.19 2.62 -4.07
C GLY A 84 23.90 3.98 -4.18
N SER A 85 25.23 3.96 -4.31
CA SER A 85 26.04 5.17 -4.43
C SER A 85 25.73 5.99 -5.70
N TYR A 86 25.30 5.33 -6.78
CA TYR A 86 25.02 5.98 -8.07
C TYR A 86 23.79 6.90 -8.02
N TYR A 87 22.90 6.73 -7.04
CA TYR A 87 21.71 7.56 -6.87
C TYR A 87 22.06 9.06 -6.79
N LYS A 88 23.17 9.40 -6.12
CA LYS A 88 23.61 10.80 -5.95
C LYS A 88 24.15 11.42 -7.23
N SER A 89 24.67 10.61 -8.14
CA SER A 89 25.27 11.05 -9.41
C SER A 89 24.29 11.07 -10.60
N THR A 90 23.08 10.55 -10.43
CA THR A 90 22.05 10.53 -11.49
C THR A 90 21.16 11.77 -11.46
N SER A 91 20.76 12.26 -12.63
CA SER A 91 19.76 13.33 -12.74
C SER A 91 18.37 12.85 -12.28
N THR A 92 17.46 13.77 -12.01
CA THR A 92 16.06 13.44 -11.69
C THR A 92 15.39 12.66 -12.82
N GLU A 93 15.55 13.10 -14.07
CA GLU A 93 14.99 12.42 -15.24
C GLU A 93 15.50 10.98 -15.39
N GLN A 94 16.80 10.75 -15.16
CA GLN A 94 17.38 9.41 -15.17
C GLN A 94 16.79 8.52 -14.08
N ARG A 95 16.57 9.08 -12.87
CA ARG A 95 15.97 8.35 -11.74
C ARG A 95 14.51 8.00 -12.01
N GLU A 96 13.72 8.93 -12.53
CA GLU A 96 12.31 8.68 -12.90
C GLU A 96 12.20 7.58 -13.96
N LYS A 97 13.02 7.65 -15.02
CA LYS A 97 13.07 6.61 -16.06
C LYS A 97 13.48 5.26 -15.48
N PHE A 98 14.45 5.25 -14.56
CA PHE A 98 14.87 4.06 -13.85
C PHE A 98 13.74 3.47 -12.99
N PHE A 99 13.06 4.27 -12.16
CA PHE A 99 11.96 3.77 -11.31
C PHE A 99 10.79 3.22 -12.11
N LYS A 100 10.44 3.88 -13.23
CA LYS A 100 9.43 3.35 -14.15
C LYS A 100 9.83 1.96 -14.68
N THR A 101 11.05 1.84 -15.20
CA THR A 101 11.56 0.58 -15.76
C THR A 101 11.70 -0.50 -14.68
N PHE A 102 12.09 -0.10 -13.47
CA PHE A 102 12.20 -0.99 -12.31
C PHE A 102 10.84 -1.55 -11.89
N GLY A 103 9.79 -0.72 -11.89
CA GLY A 103 8.41 -1.18 -11.67
C GLY A 103 7.95 -2.19 -12.73
N GLU A 104 8.17 -1.88 -14.02
CA GLU A 104 7.85 -2.79 -15.14
C GLU A 104 8.58 -4.14 -15.04
N LEU A 105 9.82 -4.13 -14.54
CA LEU A 105 10.60 -5.34 -14.27
C LEU A 105 9.99 -6.15 -13.12
N ILE A 106 9.58 -5.51 -12.03
CA ILE A 106 8.88 -6.17 -10.91
C ILE A 106 7.61 -6.84 -11.43
N GLU A 107 6.77 -6.11 -12.16
CA GLU A 107 5.54 -6.67 -12.76
C GLU A 107 5.82 -7.93 -13.57
N GLN A 108 6.84 -7.88 -14.44
CA GLN A 108 7.21 -9.01 -15.29
C GLN A 108 7.70 -10.21 -14.47
N LYS A 109 8.60 -9.99 -13.52
CA LYS A 109 9.22 -11.07 -12.73
C LYS A 109 8.21 -11.75 -11.81
N TYR A 110 7.34 -10.98 -11.17
CA TYR A 110 6.31 -11.55 -10.30
C TYR A 110 5.21 -12.22 -11.11
N ALA A 111 4.78 -11.65 -12.25
CA ALA A 111 3.83 -12.34 -13.12
C ALA A 111 4.37 -13.70 -13.57
N GLN A 112 5.63 -13.76 -14.02
CA GLN A 112 6.27 -15.03 -14.40
C GLN A 112 6.27 -16.06 -13.26
N THR A 113 6.55 -15.62 -12.03
CA THR A 113 6.57 -16.50 -10.85
C THR A 113 5.18 -17.00 -10.49
N LEU A 114 4.16 -16.17 -10.70
CA LEU A 114 2.77 -16.46 -10.36
C LEU A 114 2.03 -17.27 -11.43
N THR A 115 2.59 -17.45 -12.63
CA THR A 115 1.97 -18.22 -13.72
C THR A 115 1.56 -19.64 -13.31
N ASN A 116 2.35 -20.28 -12.43
CA ASN A 116 2.10 -21.65 -11.99
C ASN A 116 1.26 -21.73 -10.70
N TYR A 117 0.73 -20.61 -10.20
CA TYR A 117 -0.09 -20.62 -9.00
C TYR A 117 -1.44 -21.29 -9.26
N SER A 118 -1.77 -22.30 -8.46
CA SER A 118 -2.99 -23.11 -8.57
C SER A 118 -3.61 -23.40 -7.18
N ASN A 119 -3.93 -22.33 -6.44
CA ASN A 119 -4.66 -22.37 -5.15
C ASN A 119 -3.83 -22.78 -3.92
N GLN A 120 -2.56 -22.38 -3.85
CA GLN A 120 -1.76 -22.62 -2.64
C GLN A 120 -2.28 -21.74 -1.48
N LYS A 121 -2.54 -22.33 -0.31
CA LYS A 121 -2.95 -21.54 0.86
C LYS A 121 -1.78 -20.74 1.40
N ILE A 122 -1.99 -19.44 1.57
CA ILE A 122 -1.01 -18.52 2.13
C ILE A 122 -1.41 -18.18 3.56
N GLN A 123 -0.49 -18.41 4.49
CA GLN A 123 -0.62 -17.95 5.86
C GLN A 123 0.45 -16.89 6.11
N ILE A 124 -0.01 -15.66 6.36
CA ILE A 124 0.86 -14.60 6.88
C ILE A 124 1.12 -14.90 8.36
N GLU A 125 2.35 -14.62 8.81
CA GLU A 125 2.66 -14.74 10.23
C GLU A 125 1.73 -13.86 11.08
N SER A 126 1.40 -14.34 12.28
CA SER A 126 0.63 -13.57 13.24
C SER A 126 1.29 -12.23 13.53
N GLU A 127 0.44 -11.22 13.71
CA GLU A 127 0.85 -9.88 14.09
C GLU A 127 1.74 -9.92 15.34
N LYS A 128 2.90 -9.27 15.23
CA LYS A 128 3.80 -9.01 16.35
C LYS A 128 3.66 -7.55 16.71
N GLU A 129 3.78 -7.24 18.01
CA GLU A 129 3.72 -5.86 18.48
C GLU A 129 4.72 -4.99 17.70
N LEU A 130 4.16 -3.98 17.05
CA LEU A 130 4.91 -2.94 16.39
C LEU A 130 5.44 -2.05 17.52
N GLY A 131 6.70 -2.23 17.92
CA GLY A 131 7.38 -1.22 18.76
C GLY A 131 7.47 0.13 18.02
N ASP A 132 8.17 1.11 18.57
CA ASP A 132 8.45 2.43 17.94
C ASP A 132 9.27 2.37 16.62
N ASN A 133 9.37 1.19 16.01
CA ASN A 133 10.12 0.93 14.81
C ASN A 133 9.33 1.36 13.57
N ASN A 134 9.86 2.34 12.83
CA ASN A 134 9.39 2.74 11.51
C ASN A 134 9.56 1.64 10.42
N PHE A 135 10.06 0.45 10.79
CA PHE A 135 10.28 -0.70 9.90
C PHE A 135 9.80 -1.99 10.55
N CYS A 136 8.97 -2.74 9.83
CA CYS A 136 8.46 -4.04 10.26
C CYS A 136 8.88 -5.12 9.27
N LYS A 137 9.46 -6.21 9.78
CA LYS A 137 9.97 -7.33 8.97
C LYS A 137 9.04 -8.53 9.13
N TYR A 138 8.66 -9.13 8.00
CA TYR A 138 7.74 -10.27 7.93
C TYR A 138 8.45 -11.50 7.33
N SER A 139 8.04 -12.71 7.75
CA SER A 139 8.42 -13.98 7.11
C SER A 139 7.17 -14.82 6.81
N ARG A 140 7.30 -15.77 5.87
CA ARG A 140 6.25 -16.73 5.47
C ARG A 140 6.78 -18.15 5.70
N LYS A 141 5.95 -19.03 6.29
CA LYS A 141 6.22 -20.49 6.35
C LYS A 141 5.50 -21.19 5.19
N TYR A 142 6.21 -22.04 4.46
CA TYR A 142 5.60 -22.91 3.45
C TYR A 142 5.11 -24.19 4.13
N TYR A 143 3.83 -24.51 3.99
CA TYR A 143 3.30 -25.84 4.33
C TYR A 143 3.11 -26.61 3.01
N SER A 144 3.90 -27.66 2.81
CA SER A 144 3.61 -28.67 1.78
C SER A 144 2.46 -29.54 2.27
N ASN A 145 1.59 -29.97 1.36
CA ASN A 145 0.84 -31.21 1.57
C ASN A 145 1.78 -32.41 1.49
#